data_AF-A0A929P9S6-F1
#
_entry.id   AF-A0A929P9S6-F1
#
_cell.length_a   1.000
_cell.length_b   1.000
_cell.length_c   1.000
_cell.angle_alpha   90.00
_cell.angle_beta   90.00
_cell.angle_gamma   90.00
#
_symmetry.space_group_name_H-M   'P 1'
#
loop_
_entity.id
_entity.type
_entity.pdbx_description
1 polymer ?
#
loop_
_entity_poly.entity_id
_entity_poly.type
_entity_poly.pdbx_seq_one_letter_code
_entity_poly.pdbx_strand_id
1 'polypeptide(L)'
;IKERKEEAKSYKEYLAKIVELSKKVKTPADSPTYPKSLDSNAKRALYDNLGYDEELTIALDAEICHTKKDGWRGNSIKEREVKYAIRKHIGDDDAEVDRVFDLVKNQSGY
;
A
#
# COMPACT_ATOMS: atom_id res chain seq x y z
N ILE A 1 -1.13 -22.24 -21.25
CA ILE A 1 -0.25 -22.24 -20.05
C ILE A 1 1.09 -21.60 -20.43
N LYS A 2 1.21 -20.27 -20.42
CA LYS A 2 2.47 -19.58 -20.78
C LYS A 2 2.65 -18.18 -20.16
N GLU A 3 1.89 -17.82 -19.13
CA GLU A 3 1.95 -16.50 -18.47
C GLU A 3 2.25 -16.65 -16.98
N ARG A 4 3.38 -17.29 -16.61
CA ARG A 4 3.79 -17.36 -15.19
C ARG A 4 5.28 -17.09 -14.95
N LYS A 5 6.06 -16.90 -16.02
CA LYS A 5 7.52 -16.75 -15.90
C LYS A 5 8.00 -15.31 -16.09
N GLU A 6 7.22 -14.45 -16.77
CA GLU A 6 7.59 -13.04 -16.95
C GLU A 6 7.20 -12.17 -15.74
N GLU A 7 6.06 -12.43 -15.10
CA GLU A 7 5.60 -11.70 -13.89
C GLU A 7 6.58 -11.76 -12.72
N ALA A 8 7.25 -12.90 -12.52
CA ALA A 8 8.15 -13.09 -11.38
C ALA A 8 9.41 -12.21 -11.44
N LYS A 9 9.85 -11.83 -12.65
CA LYS A 9 11.04 -10.97 -12.82
C LYS A 9 10.71 -9.51 -12.53
N SER A 10 9.56 -9.05 -13.04
CA SER A 10 8.95 -7.77 -12.69
C SER A 10 8.74 -7.64 -11.18
N TYR A 11 8.17 -8.66 -10.54
CA TYR A 11 7.89 -8.65 -9.10
C TYR A 11 9.15 -8.45 -8.24
N LYS A 12 10.29 -9.00 -8.65
CA LYS A 12 11.55 -8.87 -7.89
C LYS A 12 12.16 -7.47 -8.01
N GLU A 13 12.13 -6.88 -9.21
CA GLU A 13 12.56 -5.50 -9.45
C GLU A 13 11.62 -4.50 -8.74
N TYR A 14 10.34 -4.82 -8.74
CA TYR A 14 9.30 -4.09 -8.05
C TYR A 14 9.43 -4.11 -6.52
N LEU A 15 9.68 -5.29 -5.92
CA LEU A 15 9.94 -5.41 -4.48
C LEU A 15 11.19 -4.60 -4.06
N ALA A 16 12.22 -4.55 -4.90
CA ALA A 16 13.40 -3.72 -4.64
C ALA A 16 13.04 -2.23 -4.59
N LYS A 17 12.15 -1.78 -5.47
CA LYS A 17 11.66 -0.39 -5.50
C LYS A 17 10.84 -0.04 -4.26
N ILE A 18 10.05 -0.98 -3.73
CA ILE A 18 9.32 -0.81 -2.46
C ILE A 18 10.27 -0.66 -1.27
N VAL A 19 11.36 -1.44 -1.23
CA VAL A 19 12.37 -1.32 -0.17
C VAL A 19 13.08 0.03 -0.21
N GLU A 20 13.36 0.59 -1.39
CA GLU A 20 13.93 1.93 -1.51
C GLU A 20 12.97 3.03 -1.06
N LEU A 21 11.70 2.95 -1.43
CA LEU A 21 10.69 3.94 -1.01
C LEU A 21 10.45 3.89 0.50
N SER A 22 10.41 2.69 1.08
CA SER A 22 10.26 2.51 2.53
C SER A 22 11.43 3.09 3.33
N LYS A 23 12.64 3.15 2.74
CA LYS A 23 13.82 3.74 3.40
C LYS A 23 13.75 5.27 3.49
N LYS A 24 13.04 5.95 2.59
CA LYS A 24 12.89 7.42 2.62
C LYS A 24 12.04 7.93 3.78
N VAL A 25 11.26 7.07 4.44
CA VAL A 25 10.45 7.42 5.62
C VAL A 25 11.30 7.59 6.89
N LYS A 26 12.59 7.20 6.87
CA LYS A 26 13.46 7.14 8.07
C LYS A 26 14.33 8.38 8.35
N THR A 27 14.12 9.51 7.68
CA THR A 27 14.86 10.76 7.95
C THR A 27 13.99 11.78 8.71
N PRO A 28 14.25 12.02 10.00
CA PRO A 28 13.43 12.92 10.83
C PRO A 28 13.60 14.41 10.53
N ALA A 29 14.61 14.79 9.75
CA ALA A 29 14.98 16.19 9.52
C ALA A 29 14.10 16.91 8.46
N ASP A 30 13.48 16.14 7.56
CA ASP A 30 12.63 16.65 6.46
C ASP A 30 11.17 16.16 6.60
N SER A 31 10.73 15.78 7.81
CA SER A 31 9.36 15.28 7.99
C SER A 31 8.34 16.34 7.56
N PRO A 32 7.50 16.06 6.55
CA PRO A 32 6.42 16.96 6.20
C PRO A 32 5.53 17.16 7.43
N THR A 33 5.02 18.39 7.61
CA THR A 33 3.99 18.63 8.62
C THR A 33 2.73 17.89 8.21
N TYR A 34 2.54 16.68 8.73
CA TYR A 34 1.38 15.87 8.42
C TYR A 34 0.10 16.51 9.00
N PRO A 35 -1.03 16.47 8.26
CA PRO A 35 -2.34 16.77 8.81
C PRO A 35 -2.64 15.96 10.08
N LYS A 36 -3.41 16.55 11.01
CA LYS A 36 -3.75 15.92 12.30
C LYS A 36 -4.51 14.60 12.15
N SER A 37 -5.18 14.40 11.03
CA SER A 37 -5.91 13.18 10.67
C SER A 37 -4.99 11.97 10.40
N LEU A 38 -3.73 12.21 10.00
CA LEU A 38 -2.70 11.20 9.76
C LEU A 38 -1.95 10.87 11.06
N ASP A 39 -2.71 10.34 12.01
CA ASP A 39 -2.28 9.99 13.36
C ASP A 39 -1.39 8.73 13.43
N SER A 40 -1.36 7.92 12.37
CA SER A 40 -0.62 6.65 12.32
C SER A 40 0.48 6.66 11.25
N ASN A 41 1.55 5.90 11.50
CA ASN A 41 2.62 5.70 10.52
C ASN A 41 2.10 5.06 9.22
N ALA A 42 1.04 4.26 9.32
CA ALA A 42 0.40 3.63 8.16
C ALA A 42 -0.27 4.67 7.24
N LYS A 43 -1.09 5.56 7.82
CA LYS A 43 -1.73 6.67 7.12
C LYS A 43 -0.70 7.62 6.50
N ARG A 44 0.35 7.98 7.24
CA ARG A 44 1.44 8.85 6.73
C ARG A 44 2.15 8.23 5.53
N ALA A 45 2.46 6.95 5.62
CA ALA A 45 3.10 6.25 4.51
C ALA A 45 2.17 6.11 3.29
N LEU A 46 0.86 5.90 3.48
CA LEU A 46 -0.10 5.97 2.38
C LEU A 46 -0.12 7.38 1.75
N TYR A 47 -0.22 8.43 2.57
CA TYR A 47 -0.20 9.82 2.13
C TYR A 47 1.03 10.17 1.27
N ASP A 48 2.22 9.78 1.74
CA ASP A 48 3.49 10.02 1.03
C ASP A 48 3.56 9.25 -0.32
N ASN A 49 2.81 8.16 -0.46
CA ASN A 49 2.80 7.30 -1.66
C ASN A 49 1.57 7.50 -2.57
N LEU A 50 0.59 8.30 -2.13
CA LEU A 50 -0.63 8.66 -2.87
C LEU A 50 -0.61 10.13 -3.32
N GLY A 51 0.58 10.73 -3.41
CA GLY A 51 0.72 12.10 -3.91
C GLY A 51 0.25 13.18 -2.94
N TYR A 52 0.30 12.91 -1.62
CA TYR A 52 -0.11 13.86 -0.57
C TYR A 52 -1.61 14.21 -0.60
N ASP A 53 -2.45 13.28 -1.06
CA ASP A 53 -3.91 13.39 -0.99
C ASP A 53 -4.44 12.85 0.35
N GLU A 54 -4.89 13.76 1.21
CA GLU A 54 -5.38 13.44 2.56
C GLU A 54 -6.72 12.69 2.53
N GLU A 55 -7.65 13.15 1.68
CA GLU A 55 -9.00 12.57 1.61
C GLU A 55 -8.94 11.14 1.08
N LEU A 56 -8.16 10.93 0.01
CA LEU A 56 -7.93 9.59 -0.55
C LEU A 56 -7.27 8.67 0.46
N THR A 57 -6.28 9.18 1.20
CA THR A 57 -5.55 8.40 2.22
C THR A 57 -6.48 7.93 3.33
N ILE A 58 -7.30 8.82 3.89
CA ILE A 58 -8.23 8.50 4.97
C ILE A 58 -9.30 7.51 4.49
N ALA A 59 -9.86 7.76 3.31
CA ALA A 59 -10.88 6.88 2.75
C ALA A 59 -10.34 5.47 2.49
N LEU A 60 -9.13 5.38 1.92
CA LEU A 60 -8.49 4.11 1.63
C LEU A 60 -8.10 3.35 2.91
N ASP A 61 -7.50 4.04 3.89
CA ASP A 61 -7.16 3.46 5.20
C ASP A 61 -8.40 2.84 5.87
N ALA A 62 -9.52 3.57 5.85
CA ALA A 62 -10.77 3.11 6.43
C ALA A 62 -11.35 1.88 5.71
N GLU A 63 -11.33 1.84 4.37
CA GLU A 63 -11.80 0.69 3.58
C GLU A 63 -10.91 -0.54 3.80
N ILE A 64 -9.58 -0.35 3.85
CA ILE A 64 -8.64 -1.44 4.15
C ILE A 64 -8.88 -1.98 5.55
N CYS A 65 -9.05 -1.12 6.56
CA CYS A 65 -9.34 -1.54 7.93
C CYS A 65 -10.66 -2.31 8.05
N HIS A 66 -11.68 -1.92 7.29
CA HIS A 66 -12.97 -2.63 7.25
C HIS A 66 -12.90 -3.96 6.49
N THR A 67 -12.10 -4.02 5.43
CA THR A 67 -12.01 -5.19 4.55
C THR A 67 -11.05 -6.25 5.09
N LYS A 68 -9.96 -5.84 5.74
CA LYS A 68 -8.95 -6.76 6.24
C LYS A 68 -9.53 -7.67 7.33
N LYS A 69 -9.45 -8.97 7.10
CA LYS A 69 -9.81 -9.99 8.09
C LYS A 69 -8.57 -10.42 8.86
N ASP A 70 -8.75 -11.03 10.03
CA ASP A 70 -7.61 -11.59 10.78
C ASP A 70 -6.83 -12.61 9.95
N GLY A 71 -5.50 -12.56 10.05
CA GLY A 71 -4.60 -13.42 9.29
C GLY A 71 -4.76 -13.28 7.77
N TRP A 72 -5.08 -12.07 7.27
CA TRP A 72 -5.21 -11.83 5.84
C TRP A 72 -3.88 -11.95 5.09
N ARG A 73 -2.77 -11.54 5.71
CA ARG A 73 -1.42 -11.69 5.13
C ARG A 73 -1.08 -13.16 4.94
N GLY A 74 -0.67 -13.52 3.73
CA GLY A 74 -0.37 -14.89 3.32
C GLY A 74 -1.61 -15.70 2.90
N ASN A 75 -2.84 -15.16 3.05
CA ASN A 75 -4.05 -15.79 2.56
C ASN A 75 -4.49 -15.16 1.23
N SER A 76 -4.31 -15.88 0.12
CA SER A 76 -4.55 -15.36 -1.23
C SER A 76 -5.97 -14.82 -1.46
N ILE A 77 -6.99 -15.41 -0.82
CA ILE A 77 -8.39 -14.95 -0.95
C ILE A 77 -8.56 -13.61 -0.24
N LYS A 78 -8.11 -13.52 1.02
CA LYS A 78 -8.23 -12.29 1.82
C LYS A 78 -7.35 -11.17 1.28
N GLU A 79 -6.16 -11.49 0.79
CA GLU A 79 -5.30 -10.53 0.09
C GLU A 79 -6.00 -9.97 -1.14
N ARG A 80 -6.71 -10.81 -1.90
CA ARG A 80 -7.47 -10.36 -3.07
C ARG A 80 -8.64 -9.44 -2.68
N GLU A 81 -9.32 -9.70 -1.56
CA GLU A 81 -10.35 -8.79 -1.03
C GLU A 81 -9.78 -7.39 -0.75
N VAL A 82 -8.61 -7.31 -0.11
CA VAL A 82 -7.92 -6.05 0.17
C VAL A 82 -7.46 -5.36 -1.12
N LYS A 83 -6.94 -6.10 -2.11
CA LYS A 83 -6.61 -5.53 -3.43
C LYS A 83 -7.82 -4.93 -4.13
N TYR A 84 -8.99 -5.58 -4.05
CA TYR A 84 -10.22 -5.03 -4.62
C TYR A 84 -10.66 -3.75 -3.91
N ALA A 85 -10.53 -3.67 -2.59
CA ALA A 85 -10.76 -2.43 -1.85
C ALA A 85 -9.86 -1.30 -2.37
N ILE A 86 -8.55 -1.54 -2.52
CA ILE A 86 -7.59 -0.56 -3.04
C ILE A 86 -7.96 -0.12 -4.46
N ARG A 87 -8.30 -1.08 -5.33
CA ARG A 87 -8.71 -0.82 -6.72
C ARG A 87 -9.90 0.13 -6.82
N LYS A 88 -10.87 0.06 -5.90
CA LYS A 88 -12.02 0.97 -5.91
C LYS A 88 -11.64 2.45 -5.75
N HIS A 89 -10.55 2.73 -5.02
CA HIS A 89 -10.14 4.10 -4.73
C HIS A 89 -9.16 4.66 -5.75
N ILE A 90 -8.26 3.82 -6.25
CA ILE A 90 -7.15 4.26 -7.11
C ILE A 90 -7.45 4.04 -8.60
N GLY A 91 -8.45 3.21 -8.91
CA GLY A 91 -8.88 2.88 -10.26
C GLY A 91 -8.32 1.55 -10.76
N ASP A 92 -8.41 1.34 -12.08
CA ASP A 92 -8.10 0.07 -12.74
C ASP A 92 -6.62 -0.12 -13.13
N ASP A 93 -5.71 0.66 -12.54
CA ASP A 93 -4.27 0.47 -12.73
C ASP A 93 -3.75 -0.64 -11.81
N ASP A 94 -3.57 -1.83 -12.38
CA ASP A 94 -3.07 -3.01 -11.65
C ASP A 94 -1.69 -2.79 -11.01
N ALA A 95 -0.81 -2.03 -11.66
CA ALA A 95 0.54 -1.78 -11.13
C ALA A 95 0.52 -0.85 -9.92
N GLU A 96 -0.38 0.13 -9.95
CA GLU A 96 -0.65 1.07 -8.86
C GLU A 96 -1.29 0.36 -7.67
N VAL A 97 -2.32 -0.46 -7.93
CA VAL A 97 -3.04 -1.26 -6.92
C VAL A 97 -2.09 -2.22 -6.22
N ASP A 98 -1.27 -2.95 -6.97
CA ASP A 98 -0.28 -3.84 -6.38
C ASP A 98 0.71 -3.06 -5.50
N ARG A 99 1.00 -1.79 -5.83
CA ARG A 99 2.07 -1.04 -5.13
C ARG A 99 1.58 -0.62 -3.77
N VAL A 100 0.38 -0.10 -3.76
CA VAL A 100 -0.30 0.30 -2.53
C VAL A 100 -0.63 -0.93 -1.69
N PHE A 101 -1.03 -2.04 -2.32
CA PHE A 101 -1.24 -3.30 -1.61
C PHE A 101 0.02 -3.79 -0.91
N ASP A 102 1.17 -3.81 -1.61
CA ASP A 102 2.41 -4.26 -1.00
C ASP A 102 2.92 -3.29 0.07
N LEU A 103 2.69 -1.98 -0.10
CA LEU A 103 2.95 -0.99 0.95
C LEU A 103 2.13 -1.30 2.21
N VAL A 104 0.82 -1.51 2.08
CA VAL A 104 -0.09 -1.86 3.18
C VAL A 104 0.30 -3.20 3.83
N LYS A 105 0.63 -4.20 3.00
CA LYS A 105 1.03 -5.54 3.46
C LYS A 105 2.30 -5.51 4.29
N ASN A 106 3.27 -4.66 3.95
CA ASN A 106 4.56 -4.55 4.63
C ASN A 106 4.57 -3.61 5.85
N GLN A 107 3.50 -2.85 6.09
CA GLN A 107 3.38 -2.01 7.28
C GLN A 107 2.89 -2.84 8.49
N SER A 108 3.54 -2.66 9.64
CA SER A 108 3.14 -3.32 10.89
C SER A 108 1.86 -2.74 11.53
N GLY A 109 1.33 -1.64 10.98
CA GLY A 109 0.13 -0.95 11.49
C GLY A 109 -1.20 -1.55 11.02
N TYR A 110 -1.18 -2.47 10.05
CA TYR A 110 -2.35 -3.21 9.56
C TYR A 110 -2.34 -4.66 9.99
#